data_AF-A0AAP7N6Q6-F1
#
_entry.id   AF-A0AAP7N6Q6-F1
#
_cell.length_a   1.000
_cell.length_b   1.000
_cell.length_c   1.000
_cell.angle_alpha   90.00
_cell.angle_beta   90.00
_cell.angle_gamma   90.00
#
_symmetry.space_group_name_H-M   'P 1'
#
loop_
_entity.id
_entity.type
_entity.pdbx_description
1 polymer ?
#
loop_
_entity_poly.entity_id
_entity_poly.type
_entity_poly.pdbx_seq_one_letter_code
_entity_poly.pdbx_strand_id
1 'polypeptide(L)'
;MNFETKHLIRWGIPGWTFLGTLTIYFYIKESVLNSAFSISKIPAFMFTAIFVGVGIIIGHLIHQISMLFGFVIWNKWSDYFEKEFKFDQIIMEDEKGKEVQRIYSYRLGNVHALRSLNISLIIALVATVVLSITMYFSSKVLLLIVILFLLVVITFINYLYFKKNLEFFIMKIESTNNNN
;
A
#
# COMPACT_ATOMS: atom_id res chain seq x y z
N MET A 1 -6.66 -1.34 21.98
CA MET A 1 -6.60 -0.70 20.65
C MET A 1 -7.87 -1.11 19.92
N ASN A 2 -8.82 -0.20 19.72
CA ASN A 2 -10.05 -0.54 18.98
C ASN A 2 -9.66 -0.81 17.52
N PHE A 3 -9.93 -2.03 17.05
CA PHE A 3 -9.69 -2.43 15.67
C PHE A 3 -10.71 -1.69 14.78
N GLU A 4 -10.40 -0.45 14.41
CA GLU A 4 -11.30 0.31 13.55
C GLU A 4 -11.27 -0.27 12.13
N THR A 5 -12.46 -0.45 11.53
CA THR A 5 -12.67 -0.97 10.18
C THR A 5 -11.83 -0.26 9.12
N LYS A 6 -11.47 1.01 9.35
CA LYS A 6 -10.56 1.79 8.50
C LYS A 6 -9.19 1.12 8.30
N HIS A 7 -8.68 0.39 9.29
CA HIS A 7 -7.38 -0.28 9.20
C HIS A 7 -7.45 -1.55 8.35
N LEU A 8 -8.55 -2.32 8.45
CA LEU A 8 -8.77 -3.50 7.63
C LEU A 8 -8.87 -3.15 6.14
N ILE A 9 -9.61 -2.09 5.82
CA ILE A 9 -9.75 -1.62 4.43
C ILE A 9 -8.40 -1.09 3.92
N ARG A 10 -7.67 -0.31 4.74
CA ARG A 10 -6.36 0.23 4.37
C ARG A 10 -5.32 -0.86 4.08
N TRP A 11 -5.37 -1.98 4.80
CA TRP A 11 -4.49 -3.12 4.55
C TRP A 11 -5.01 -4.05 3.44
N GLY A 12 -6.32 -4.16 3.26
CA GLY A 12 -6.93 -4.99 2.21
C GLY A 12 -6.75 -4.44 0.80
N ILE A 13 -6.77 -3.11 0.61
CA ILE A 13 -6.65 -2.47 -0.71
C ILE A 13 -5.41 -2.93 -1.51
N PRO A 14 -4.19 -2.92 -0.95
CA PRO A 14 -3.02 -3.52 -1.61
C PRO A 14 -3.27 -4.96 -2.06
N GLY A 15 -3.73 -5.84 -1.17
CA GLY A 15 -3.94 -7.25 -1.50
C GLY A 15 -5.02 -7.47 -2.57
N TRP A 16 -6.13 -6.74 -2.50
CA TRP A 16 -7.18 -6.79 -3.54
C TRP A 16 -6.70 -6.25 -4.88
N THR A 17 -5.84 -5.24 -4.88
CA THR A 17 -5.24 -4.69 -6.11
C THR A 17 -4.38 -5.76 -6.80
N PHE A 18 -3.54 -6.45 -6.03
CA PHE A 18 -2.72 -7.56 -6.54
C PHE A 18 -3.59 -8.74 -7.02
N LEU A 19 -4.49 -9.24 -6.19
CA LEU A 19 -5.38 -10.37 -6.53
C LEU A 19 -6.29 -10.06 -7.72
N GLY A 20 -6.83 -8.85 -7.78
CA GLY A 20 -7.67 -8.39 -8.88
C GLY A 20 -6.88 -8.38 -10.19
N THR A 21 -5.64 -7.93 -10.16
CA THR A 21 -4.75 -7.95 -11.33
C THR A 21 -4.49 -9.37 -11.82
N LEU A 22 -4.17 -10.30 -10.92
CA LEU A 22 -3.98 -11.70 -11.28
C LEU A 22 -5.24 -12.33 -11.86
N THR A 23 -6.40 -12.04 -11.26
CA THR A 23 -7.70 -12.50 -11.76
C THR A 23 -7.95 -12.00 -13.18
N ILE A 24 -7.68 -10.71 -13.45
CA ILE A 24 -7.80 -10.13 -14.80
C ILE A 24 -6.85 -10.81 -15.79
N TYR A 25 -5.59 -11.05 -15.40
CA TYR A 25 -4.63 -11.75 -16.26
C TYR A 25 -5.13 -13.16 -16.64
N PHE A 26 -5.59 -13.95 -15.68
CA PHE A 26 -6.12 -15.29 -15.93
C PHE A 26 -7.45 -15.29 -16.69
N TYR A 27 -8.27 -14.25 -16.52
CA TYR A 27 -9.46 -14.03 -17.33
C TYR A 27 -9.09 -13.79 -18.80
N ILE A 28 -8.12 -12.91 -19.07
CA ILE A 28 -7.64 -12.62 -20.45
C ILE A 28 -7.08 -13.87 -21.15
N LYS A 29 -6.48 -14.80 -20.39
CA LYS A 29 -5.94 -16.06 -20.94
C LYS A 29 -7.04 -17.02 -21.44
N GLU A 30 -8.29 -16.87 -21.01
CA GLU A 30 -9.49 -17.64 -21.39
C GLU A 30 -9.47 -19.18 -21.21
N SER A 31 -8.31 -19.85 -21.09
CA SER A 31 -8.23 -21.32 -20.93
C SER A 31 -8.26 -21.83 -19.49
N VAL A 32 -7.77 -21.03 -18.52
CA VAL A 32 -7.67 -21.45 -17.11
C VAL A 32 -8.94 -21.11 -16.32
N LEU A 33 -9.57 -19.98 -16.61
CA LEU A 33 -10.73 -19.54 -15.85
C LEU A 33 -11.97 -20.39 -16.15
N ASN A 34 -12.18 -20.79 -17.41
CA ASN A 34 -13.31 -21.65 -17.77
C ASN A 34 -13.20 -23.06 -17.18
N SER A 35 -12.00 -23.60 -17.00
CA SER A 35 -11.83 -24.89 -16.30
C SER A 35 -11.97 -24.76 -14.78
N ALA A 36 -11.47 -23.67 -14.18
CA ALA A 36 -11.64 -23.42 -12.74
C ALA A 36 -13.10 -23.09 -12.34
N PHE A 37 -13.80 -22.27 -13.13
CA PHE A 37 -15.21 -21.92 -12.88
C PHE A 37 -16.19 -23.04 -13.28
N SER A 38 -15.89 -23.84 -14.32
CA SER A 38 -16.73 -25.00 -14.66
C SER A 38 -16.64 -26.12 -13.61
N ILE A 39 -15.64 -26.10 -12.72
CA ILE A 39 -15.48 -27.09 -11.64
C ILE A 39 -16.17 -26.67 -10.34
N SER A 40 -16.48 -25.39 -10.12
CA SER A 40 -16.99 -24.95 -8.82
C SER A 40 -18.50 -24.73 -8.84
N LYS A 41 -19.25 -25.64 -8.21
CA LYS A 41 -20.61 -25.39 -7.65
C LYS A 41 -20.60 -24.35 -6.52
N ILE A 42 -19.55 -23.53 -6.43
CA ILE A 42 -19.34 -22.56 -5.37
C ILE A 42 -20.15 -21.32 -5.72
N PRO A 43 -21.11 -20.92 -4.87
CA PRO A 43 -21.87 -19.70 -5.09
C PRO A 43 -20.96 -18.48 -5.19
N ALA A 44 -21.30 -17.52 -6.04
CA ALA A 44 -20.52 -16.29 -6.23
C ALA A 44 -20.21 -15.56 -4.91
N PHE A 45 -21.12 -15.60 -3.92
CA PHE A 45 -20.92 -14.98 -2.61
C PHE A 45 -19.77 -15.61 -1.80
N MET A 46 -19.48 -16.89 -2.01
CA MET A 46 -18.42 -17.59 -1.30
C MET A 46 -17.06 -17.25 -1.91
N PHE A 47 -17.00 -17.07 -3.24
CA PHE A 47 -15.81 -16.57 -3.92
C PHE A 47 -15.46 -15.14 -3.47
N THR A 48 -16.45 -14.25 -3.36
CA THR A 48 -16.21 -12.88 -2.87
C THR A 48 -15.76 -12.87 -1.41
N ALA A 49 -16.32 -13.72 -0.55
CA ALA A 49 -15.88 -13.84 0.84
C ALA A 49 -14.41 -14.29 0.96
N ILE A 50 -14.01 -15.29 0.16
CA ILE A 50 -12.61 -15.74 0.09
C ILE A 50 -11.72 -14.61 -0.44
N PHE A 51 -12.12 -13.92 -1.50
CA PHE A 51 -11.36 -12.82 -2.08
C PHE A 51 -11.13 -11.68 -1.07
N VAL A 52 -12.16 -11.32 -0.30
CA VAL A 52 -12.06 -10.32 0.77
C VAL A 52 -11.07 -10.76 1.84
N GLY A 53 -11.24 -11.97 2.38
CA GLY A 53 -10.38 -12.50 3.45
C GLY A 53 -8.92 -12.66 3.03
N VAL A 54 -8.68 -13.32 1.89
CA VAL A 54 -7.33 -13.53 1.34
C VAL A 54 -6.66 -12.21 1.00
N GLY A 55 -7.42 -11.25 0.45
CA GLY A 55 -6.88 -9.93 0.14
C GLY A 55 -6.42 -9.14 1.36
N ILE A 56 -7.09 -9.26 2.51
CA ILE A 56 -6.61 -8.65 3.76
C ILE A 56 -5.28 -9.27 4.20
N ILE A 57 -5.16 -10.60 4.14
CA ILE A 57 -3.93 -11.31 4.53
C ILE A 57 -2.77 -10.91 3.60
N ILE A 58 -2.96 -11.03 2.29
CA ILE A 58 -1.93 -10.66 1.30
C ILE A 58 -1.59 -9.19 1.40
N GLY A 59 -2.58 -8.33 1.56
CA GLY A 59 -2.37 -6.89 1.67
C GLY A 59 -1.60 -6.51 2.94
N HIS A 60 -1.81 -7.21 4.06
CA HIS A 60 -1.00 -7.05 5.25
C HIS A 60 0.46 -7.47 5.01
N LEU A 61 0.70 -8.59 4.33
CA LEU A 61 2.06 -9.02 3.97
C LEU A 61 2.76 -7.99 3.07
N ILE A 62 2.06 -7.48 2.05
CA ILE A 62 2.58 -6.39 1.19
C ILE A 62 2.90 -5.15 2.02
N HIS A 63 2.05 -4.81 3.00
CA HIS A 63 2.32 -3.70 3.89
C HIS A 63 3.62 -3.92 4.70
N GLN A 64 3.84 -5.11 5.27
CA GLN A 64 5.07 -5.44 5.99
C GLN A 64 6.31 -5.35 5.08
N ILE A 65 6.22 -5.88 3.86
CA ILE A 65 7.27 -5.76 2.84
C ILE A 65 7.55 -4.27 2.54
N SER A 66 6.51 -3.45 2.41
CA SER A 66 6.64 -2.01 2.18
C SER A 66 7.30 -1.26 3.34
N MET A 67 7.09 -1.71 4.59
CA MET A 67 7.72 -1.12 5.77
C MET A 67 9.21 -1.50 5.83
N LEU A 68 9.52 -2.77 5.57
CA LEU A 68 10.89 -3.27 5.49
C LEU A 68 11.71 -2.45 4.50
N PHE A 69 11.19 -2.34 3.27
CA PHE A 69 11.82 -1.59 2.20
C PHE A 69 11.64 -0.07 2.32
N GLY A 70 10.81 0.41 3.24
CA GLY A 70 10.55 1.84 3.38
C GLY A 70 11.37 2.50 4.48
N PHE A 71 11.64 1.76 5.55
CA PHE A 71 12.20 2.28 6.78
C PHE A 71 13.35 1.44 7.32
N VAL A 72 13.25 0.11 7.21
CA VAL A 72 14.18 -0.79 7.91
C VAL A 72 15.52 -0.89 7.17
N ILE A 73 15.50 -1.03 5.85
CA ILE A 73 16.74 -1.27 5.08
C ILE A 73 17.49 0.04 4.76
N TRP A 74 16.76 1.15 4.55
CA TRP A 74 17.36 2.37 4.01
C TRP A 74 17.65 3.48 5.03
N ASN A 75 17.22 3.34 6.29
CA ASN A 75 17.47 4.33 7.32
C ASN A 75 18.44 3.82 8.38
N LYS A 76 19.30 4.70 8.89
CA LYS A 76 20.01 4.47 10.15
C LYS A 76 19.00 4.53 11.29
N TRP A 77 18.75 3.40 11.94
CA TRP A 77 17.69 3.30 12.95
C TRP A 77 17.90 4.24 14.12
N SER A 78 19.15 4.43 14.57
CA SER A 78 19.49 5.35 15.65
C SER A 78 19.01 6.78 15.35
N ASP A 79 19.44 7.33 14.21
CA ASP A 79 19.08 8.70 13.80
C ASP A 79 17.58 8.86 13.58
N TYR A 80 16.91 7.81 13.07
CA TYR A 80 15.48 7.81 12.84
C TYR A 80 14.69 7.83 14.16
N PHE A 81 15.02 6.92 15.08
CA PHE A 81 14.35 6.84 16.38
C PHE A 81 14.63 8.06 17.26
N GLU A 82 15.83 8.64 17.19
CA GLU A 82 16.13 9.87 17.92
C GLU A 82 15.27 11.05 17.43
N LYS A 83 15.07 11.18 16.11
CA LYS A 83 14.19 12.22 15.54
C LYS A 83 12.74 12.01 15.95
N GLU A 84 12.25 10.78 15.87
CA GLU A 84 10.87 10.46 16.25
C GLU A 84 10.63 10.72 17.74
N PHE A 85 11.58 10.35 18.60
CA PHE A 85 11.51 10.63 20.03
C PHE A 85 11.50 12.14 20.35
N LYS A 86 12.35 12.94 19.70
CA LYS A 86 12.35 14.41 19.88
C LYS A 86 11.03 15.04 19.43
N PHE A 87 10.48 14.56 18.32
CA PHE A 87 9.19 15.02 17.82
C PHE A 87 8.04 14.64 18.78
N ASP A 88 8.09 13.45 19.37
CA ASP A 88 7.14 13.04 20.40
C ASP A 88 7.23 13.91 21.66
N GLN A 89 8.44 14.30 22.10
CA GLN A 89 8.61 15.24 23.22
C GLN A 89 7.97 16.59 22.93
N ILE A 90 8.22 17.15 21.74
CA ILE A 90 7.57 18.37 21.24
C ILE A 90 6.04 18.26 21.33
N ILE A 91 5.48 17.13 20.92
CA ILE A 91 4.04 16.87 20.99
C ILE A 91 3.53 16.81 22.43
N MET A 92 4.31 16.23 23.36
CA MET A 92 3.89 16.09 24.76
C MET A 92 3.92 17.41 25.52
N GLU A 93 4.84 18.31 25.17
CA GLU A 93 5.05 19.60 25.84
C GLU A 93 4.12 20.72 25.30
N ASP A 94 3.65 20.60 24.07
CA ASP A 94 2.75 21.59 23.44
C ASP A 94 1.29 21.45 23.94
N GLU A 95 0.66 22.57 24.30
CA GLU A 95 -0.77 22.62 24.67
C GLU A 95 -1.70 22.09 23.56
N LYS A 96 -1.30 22.24 22.29
CA LYS A 96 -1.98 21.73 21.10
C LYS A 96 -1.46 20.36 20.66
N GLY A 97 -0.64 19.70 21.48
CA GLY A 97 -0.01 18.41 21.20
C GLY A 97 -0.97 17.34 20.66
N LYS A 98 -2.17 17.22 21.23
CA LYS A 98 -3.19 16.26 20.76
C LYS A 98 -3.64 16.51 19.31
N GLU A 99 -3.75 17.78 18.91
CA GLU A 99 -4.10 18.13 17.53
C GLU A 99 -2.94 17.86 16.58
N VAL A 100 -1.71 18.20 16.98
CA VAL A 100 -0.48 17.92 16.22
C VAL A 100 -0.34 16.41 16.00
N GLN A 101 -0.50 15.61 17.06
CA GLN A 101 -0.45 14.14 17.00
C GLN A 101 -1.49 13.57 16.04
N ARG A 102 -2.72 14.10 16.06
CA ARG A 102 -3.80 13.68 15.16
C ARG A 102 -3.44 13.94 13.69
N ILE A 103 -2.94 15.15 13.40
CA ILE A 103 -2.54 15.54 12.03
C ILE A 103 -1.34 14.71 11.58
N TYR A 104 -0.34 14.53 12.43
CA TYR A 104 0.84 13.70 12.18
C TYR A 104 0.44 12.26 11.85
N SER A 105 -0.32 11.61 12.73
CA SER A 105 -0.76 10.21 12.56
C SER A 105 -1.57 10.02 11.28
N TYR A 106 -2.43 10.99 10.94
CA TYR A 106 -3.18 10.98 9.69
C TYR A 106 -2.26 11.03 8.46
N ARG A 107 -1.33 12.00 8.41
CA ARG A 107 -0.39 12.17 7.30
C ARG A 107 0.54 10.97 7.16
N LEU A 108 1.14 10.51 8.26
CA LEU A 108 2.01 9.34 8.30
C LEU A 108 1.28 8.09 7.80
N GLY A 109 0.05 7.90 8.26
CA GLY A 109 -0.79 6.82 7.78
C GLY A 109 -1.00 6.86 6.26
N ASN A 110 -1.22 8.04 5.68
CA ASN A 110 -1.42 8.18 4.23
C ASN A 110 -0.14 7.82 3.46
N VAL A 111 1.02 8.26 3.94
CA VAL A 111 2.33 7.88 3.38
C VAL A 111 2.48 6.35 3.35
N HIS A 112 2.16 5.68 4.46
CA HIS A 112 2.26 4.22 4.53
C HIS A 112 1.27 3.49 3.63
N ALA A 113 0.03 3.98 3.55
CA ALA A 113 -1.00 3.39 2.70
C ALA A 113 -0.65 3.49 1.21
N LEU A 114 -0.24 4.68 0.76
CA LEU A 114 0.15 4.89 -0.63
C LEU A 114 1.40 4.09 -0.99
N ARG A 115 2.38 4.01 -0.09
CA ARG A 115 3.56 3.16 -0.32
C ARG A 115 3.18 1.69 -0.46
N SER A 116 2.33 1.17 0.43
CA SER A 116 1.87 -0.21 0.37
C SER A 116 1.13 -0.51 -0.94
N LEU A 117 0.26 0.41 -1.37
CA LEU A 117 -0.42 0.32 -2.66
C LEU A 117 0.56 0.36 -3.85
N ASN A 118 1.54 1.27 -3.82
CA ASN A 118 2.53 1.38 -4.88
C ASN A 118 3.39 0.11 -4.99
N ILE A 119 3.86 -0.44 -3.86
CA ILE A 119 4.57 -1.73 -3.83
C ILE A 119 3.67 -2.86 -4.35
N SER A 120 2.38 -2.87 -3.97
CA SER A 120 1.44 -3.85 -4.52
C SER A 120 1.34 -3.78 -6.04
N LEU A 121 1.26 -2.58 -6.62
CA LEU A 121 1.18 -2.38 -8.05
C LEU A 121 2.49 -2.79 -8.74
N ILE A 122 3.64 -2.53 -8.13
CA ILE A 122 4.95 -3.00 -8.63
C ILE A 122 5.00 -4.53 -8.64
N ILE A 123 4.61 -5.18 -7.54
CA ILE A 123 4.55 -6.65 -7.46
C ILE A 123 3.57 -7.20 -8.51
N ALA A 124 2.40 -6.58 -8.67
CA ALA A 124 1.42 -6.97 -9.67
C ALA A 124 1.95 -6.82 -11.10
N LEU A 125 2.65 -5.73 -11.39
CA LEU A 125 3.29 -5.48 -12.68
C LEU A 125 4.37 -6.54 -12.97
N VAL A 126 5.26 -6.78 -12.02
CA VAL A 126 6.32 -7.82 -12.14
C VAL A 126 5.71 -9.20 -12.34
N ALA A 127 4.71 -9.57 -11.53
CA ALA A 127 4.02 -10.85 -11.66
C ALA A 127 3.36 -10.98 -13.04
N THR A 128 2.69 -9.94 -13.52
CA THR A 128 2.04 -9.94 -14.84
C THR A 128 3.07 -10.08 -15.97
N VAL A 129 4.22 -9.39 -15.89
CA VAL A 129 5.31 -9.54 -16.86
C VAL A 129 5.87 -10.96 -16.84
N VAL A 130 6.19 -11.50 -15.66
CA VAL A 130 6.72 -12.87 -15.52
C VAL A 130 5.72 -13.90 -16.06
N LEU A 131 4.45 -13.78 -15.72
CA LEU A 131 3.40 -14.66 -16.24
C LEU A 131 3.25 -14.52 -17.77
N SER A 132 3.39 -13.30 -18.30
CA SER A 132 3.28 -13.07 -19.73
C SER A 132 4.40 -13.76 -20.53
N ILE A 133 5.61 -13.79 -19.99
CA ILE A 133 6.77 -14.45 -20.59
C ILE A 133 6.66 -15.98 -20.46
N THR A 134 6.20 -16.46 -19.31
CA THR A 134 6.21 -17.90 -18.98
C THR A 134 4.98 -18.66 -19.44
N MET A 135 3.82 -18.00 -19.56
CA MET A 135 2.54 -18.66 -19.82
C MET A 135 1.82 -18.17 -21.07
N TYR A 136 1.53 -16.87 -21.16
CA TYR A 136 0.68 -16.33 -22.22
C TYR A 136 0.85 -14.82 -22.42
N PHE A 137 1.14 -14.42 -23.65
CA PHE A 137 1.20 -13.04 -24.08
C PHE A 137 0.14 -12.73 -25.14
N SER A 138 -0.47 -11.55 -25.04
CA SER A 138 -1.41 -11.02 -26.05
C SER A 138 -1.47 -9.50 -25.98
N SER A 139 -2.06 -8.86 -27.00
CA SER A 139 -2.26 -7.41 -27.02
C SER A 139 -3.10 -6.91 -25.81
N LYS A 140 -4.03 -7.74 -25.30
CA LYS A 140 -4.81 -7.45 -24.09
C LYS A 140 -3.93 -7.46 -22.84
N VAL A 141 -3.00 -8.41 -22.73
CA VAL A 141 -2.01 -8.47 -21.63
C VAL A 141 -1.05 -7.27 -21.71
N LEU A 142 -0.60 -6.89 -22.91
CA LEU A 142 0.23 -5.71 -23.10
C LEU A 142 -0.49 -4.44 -22.63
N LEU A 143 -1.77 -4.28 -22.97
CA LEU A 143 -2.59 -3.16 -22.48
C LEU A 143 -2.69 -3.16 -20.95
N LEU A 144 -2.88 -4.33 -20.32
CA LEU A 144 -2.89 -4.46 -18.86
C LEU A 144 -1.56 -4.02 -18.23
N ILE A 145 -0.42 -4.42 -18.82
CA ILE A 145 0.91 -4.01 -18.37
C ILE A 145 1.08 -2.49 -18.46
N VAL A 146 0.64 -1.87 -19.56
CA VAL A 146 0.69 -0.40 -19.73
C VAL A 146 -0.17 0.31 -18.68
N ILE A 147 -1.39 -0.16 -18.43
CA ILE A 147 -2.27 0.39 -17.40
C ILE A 147 -1.63 0.28 -16.02
N LEU A 148 -1.10 -0.90 -15.66
CA LEU A 148 -0.41 -1.12 -14.39
C LEU A 148 0.79 -0.19 -14.23
N PHE A 149 1.60 -0.02 -15.28
CA PHE A 149 2.73 0.90 -15.27
C PHE A 149 2.29 2.35 -15.01
N LEU A 150 1.24 2.82 -15.69
CA LEU A 150 0.69 4.16 -15.45
C LEU A 150 0.20 4.32 -14.00
N LEU A 151 -0.50 3.32 -13.46
CA LEU A 151 -0.93 3.34 -12.06
C LEU A 151 0.24 3.35 -11.08
N VAL A 152 1.32 2.61 -11.35
CA VAL A 152 2.56 2.68 -10.56
C VAL A 152 3.10 4.11 -10.56
N VAL A 153 3.22 4.76 -11.73
CA VAL A 153 3.73 6.14 -11.82
C VAL A 153 2.84 7.12 -11.05
N ILE A 154 1.52 7.07 -11.25
CA ILE A 154 0.57 7.96 -10.57
C ILE A 154 0.64 7.79 -9.05
N THR A 155 0.60 6.55 -8.57
CA THR A 155 0.65 6.27 -7.13
C THR A 155 2.01 6.62 -6.53
N PHE A 156 3.10 6.50 -7.29
CA PHE A 156 4.43 6.91 -6.86
C PHE A 156 4.54 8.43 -6.71
N ILE A 157 4.04 9.20 -7.67
CA ILE A 157 4.00 10.67 -7.59
C ILE A 157 3.18 11.11 -6.37
N ASN A 158 2.01 10.49 -6.16
CA ASN A 158 1.18 10.78 -4.99
C ASN A 158 1.90 10.43 -3.68
N TYR A 159 2.59 9.28 -3.63
CA TYR A 159 3.40 8.89 -2.47
C TYR A 159 4.47 9.96 -2.15
N LEU A 160 5.20 10.45 -3.15
CA LEU A 160 6.20 11.50 -2.97
C LEU A 160 5.58 12.81 -2.46
N TYR A 161 4.42 13.20 -2.99
CA TYR A 161 3.68 14.37 -2.52
C TYR A 161 3.33 14.26 -1.03
N PHE A 162 2.73 13.15 -0.61
CA PHE A 162 2.35 12.94 0.80
C PHE A 162 3.56 12.85 1.72
N LYS A 163 4.66 12.24 1.26
CA LYS A 163 5.92 12.18 2.01
C LYS A 163 6.49 13.59 2.25
N LYS A 164 6.61 14.40 1.20
CA LYS A 164 7.10 15.79 1.32
C LYS A 164 6.20 16.65 2.20
N ASN A 165 4.88 16.47 2.11
CA ASN A 165 3.92 17.18 2.95
C ASN A 165 4.01 16.79 4.43
N LEU A 166 4.38 15.54 4.74
CA LEU A 166 4.66 15.11 6.11
C LEU A 166 5.96 15.73 6.62
N GLU A 167 7.04 15.67 5.84
CA GLU A 167 8.34 16.27 6.18
C GLU A 167 8.22 17.77 6.43
N PHE A 168 7.50 18.50 5.56
CA PHE A 168 7.24 19.92 5.72
C PHE A 168 6.48 20.23 7.02
N PHE A 169 5.53 19.38 7.40
CA PHE A 169 4.78 19.55 8.65
C PHE A 169 5.65 19.37 9.89
N ILE A 170 6.45 18.31 9.94
CA ILE A 170 7.39 18.05 11.04
C ILE A 170 8.35 19.23 11.19
N MET A 171 8.99 19.64 10.10
CA MET A 171 9.92 20.77 10.07
C MET A 171 9.26 22.07 10.58
N LYS A 172 8.00 22.32 10.21
CA LYS A 172 7.29 23.53 10.64
C LYS A 172 7.05 23.54 12.15
N ILE A 173 6.63 22.41 12.72
CA ILE A 173 6.39 22.26 14.16
C ILE A 173 7.70 22.41 14.95
N GLU A 174 8.77 21.73 14.51
CA GLU A 174 10.10 21.86 15.11
C GLU A 174 10.59 23.32 15.11
N SER A 175 10.39 24.05 14.00
CA SER A 175 10.78 25.46 13.89
C SER A 175 9.99 26.39 14.81
N THR A 176 8.74 26.04 15.13
CA THR A 176 7.90 26.85 16.03
C THR A 176 8.33 26.69 17.48
N ASN A 177 8.69 25.48 17.90
CA ASN A 177 9.16 25.24 19.27
C ASN A 177 10.58 25.73 19.54
N ASN A 178 11.46 25.77 18.54
CA ASN A 178 12.81 26.35 18.71
C ASN A 178 12.81 27.90 18.85
N ASN A 179 11.69 28.56 18.55
CA ASN A 179 11.55 30.03 18.61
C ASN A 179 10.77 30.53 19.85
N ASN A 180 10.30 29.60 20.69
CA ASN A 180 9.61 29.89 21.96
C ASN A 180 10.54 29.54 23.13
#